data_AF-M0JJJ8-F1
#
_entry.id   AF-M0JJJ8-F1
#
_cell.length_a   1.000
_cell.length_b   1.000
_cell.length_c   1.000
_cell.angle_alpha   90.00
_cell.angle_beta   90.00
_cell.angle_gamma   90.00
#
_symmetry.space_group_name_H-M   'P 1'
#
loop_
_entity.id
_entity.type
_entity.pdbx_description
1 polymer ?
#
loop_
_entity_poly.entity_id
_entity_poly.type
_entity_poly.pdbx_seq_one_letter_code
_entity_poly.pdbx_strand_id
1 'polypeptide(L)'
;MSTTAPSFEEYDFDRGDHVRADWTEGDGPLDVVVGTVTEISRSGGNVIVAVEAADDQYPERSIYGGTHDCAPEWVEPLEQS
;
A
#
# COMPACT_ATOMS: atom_id res chain seq x y z
N MET A 1 -11.40 -25.23 4.15
CA MET A 1 -11.30 -23.80 3.84
C MET A 1 -10.24 -23.69 2.78
N SER A 2 -10.58 -23.23 1.56
CA SER A 2 -9.57 -23.00 0.53
C SER A 2 -8.70 -21.84 0.99
N THR A 3 -7.50 -22.14 1.48
CA THR A 3 -6.48 -21.18 1.88
C THR A 3 -5.73 -20.69 0.65
N THR A 4 -6.44 -20.13 -0.33
CA THR A 4 -5.76 -19.50 -1.46
C THR A 4 -5.11 -18.23 -0.93
N ALA A 5 -3.79 -18.12 -1.12
CA ALA A 5 -3.07 -16.88 -0.84
C ALA A 5 -3.69 -15.77 -1.71
N PRO A 6 -3.81 -14.52 -1.19
CA PRO A 6 -4.29 -13.43 -2.01
C PRO A 6 -3.36 -13.23 -3.21
N SER A 7 -3.92 -12.84 -4.35
CA SER A 7 -3.18 -12.51 -5.56
C SER A 7 -3.54 -11.10 -6.04
N PHE A 8 -2.65 -10.52 -6.85
CA PHE A 8 -2.88 -9.21 -7.47
C PHE A 8 -3.91 -9.23 -8.59
N GLU A 9 -4.23 -10.42 -9.14
CA GLU A 9 -5.13 -10.59 -10.30
C GLU A 9 -6.56 -10.04 -10.08
N GLU A 10 -6.95 -9.77 -8.83
CA GLU A 10 -8.26 -9.20 -8.46
C GLU A 10 -8.26 -7.67 -8.40
N TYR A 11 -7.13 -7.00 -8.63
CA TYR A 11 -6.93 -5.57 -8.46
C TYR A 11 -6.32 -4.90 -9.70
N ASP A 12 -6.49 -3.59 -9.82
CA ASP A 12 -5.94 -2.78 -10.92
C ASP A 12 -4.47 -2.37 -10.70
N PHE A 13 -3.78 -2.98 -9.75
CA PHE A 13 -2.37 -2.75 -9.44
C PHE A 13 -1.64 -4.08 -9.18
N ASP A 14 -0.36 -4.08 -9.49
CA ASP A 14 0.55 -5.20 -9.31
C ASP A 14 1.73 -4.83 -8.39
N ARG A 15 2.48 -5.86 -7.98
CA ARG A 15 3.76 -5.65 -7.30
C ARG A 15 4.71 -4.85 -8.18
N GLY A 16 5.24 -3.76 -7.64
CA GLY A 16 6.16 -2.84 -8.30
C GLY A 16 5.46 -1.61 -8.88
N ASP A 17 4.13 -1.56 -8.88
CA ASP A 17 3.41 -0.39 -9.34
C ASP A 17 3.55 0.79 -8.38
N HIS A 18 3.59 1.98 -8.98
CA HIS A 18 3.56 3.22 -8.24
C HIS A 18 2.09 3.61 -8.01
N VAL A 19 1.74 3.80 -6.74
CA VAL A 19 0.35 3.95 -6.31
C VAL A 19 0.20 5.14 -5.38
N ARG A 20 -1.04 5.59 -5.26
CA ARG A 20 -1.51 6.45 -4.20
C ARG A 20 -2.41 5.62 -3.30
N ALA A 21 -2.14 5.61 -2.00
CA ALA A 21 -3.01 5.04 -0.99
C ALA A 21 -3.72 6.15 -0.20
N ASP A 22 -5.04 6.05 -0.07
CA ASP A 22 -5.80 6.82 0.92
C ASP A 22 -5.39 6.36 2.33
N TRP A 23 -4.81 7.26 3.11
CA TRP A 23 -4.32 7.01 4.46
C TRP A 23 -5.10 7.81 5.51
N THR A 24 -6.28 8.34 5.15
CA THR A 24 -7.11 9.15 6.06
C THR A 24 -7.52 8.37 7.31
N GLU A 25 -7.70 7.05 7.18
CA GLU A 25 -8.03 6.14 8.28
C GLU A 25 -6.80 5.42 8.87
N GLY A 26 -5.60 5.71 8.35
CA GLY A 26 -4.35 5.13 8.81
C GLY A 26 -3.75 5.85 10.01
N ASP A 27 -2.76 5.23 10.65
CA ASP A 27 -1.96 5.89 11.71
C ASP A 27 -0.81 6.66 11.05
N GLY A 28 -0.81 7.98 11.18
CA GLY A 28 0.24 8.80 10.60
C GLY A 28 -0.17 10.27 10.43
N PRO A 29 0.79 11.12 10.05
CA PRO A 29 0.56 12.55 9.87
C PRO A 29 0.01 12.92 8.47
N LEU A 30 -0.09 11.97 7.54
CA LEU A 30 -0.51 12.21 6.16
C LEU A 30 -1.86 11.53 5.90
N ASP A 31 -2.73 12.18 5.13
CA ASP A 31 -3.97 11.57 4.62
C ASP A 31 -3.73 10.72 3.36
N VAL A 32 -2.53 10.77 2.79
CA VAL A 32 -2.18 10.08 1.55
C VAL A 32 -0.74 9.57 1.63
N VAL A 33 -0.55 8.31 1.25
CA VAL A 33 0.76 7.69 1.03
C VAL A 33 0.97 7.49 -0.48
N VAL A 34 2.11 7.91 -1.02
CA VAL A 34 2.49 7.71 -2.41
C VAL A 34 3.73 6.83 -2.39
N GLY A 35 3.70 5.73 -3.11
CA GLY A 35 4.75 4.74 -2.95
C GLY A 35 4.65 3.58 -3.92
N THR A 36 5.45 2.56 -3.66
CA THR A 36 5.54 1.36 -4.51
C THR A 36 4.88 0.18 -3.81
N VAL A 37 4.03 -0.56 -4.54
CA VAL A 37 3.47 -1.82 -4.03
C VAL A 37 4.56 -2.87 -3.92
N THR A 38 4.77 -3.43 -2.73
CA THR A 38 5.85 -4.39 -2.46
C THR A 38 5.36 -5.81 -2.22
N GLU A 39 4.18 -5.97 -1.62
CA GLU A 39 3.61 -7.28 -1.25
C GLU A 39 2.08 -7.22 -1.11
N ILE A 40 1.42 -8.36 -1.33
CA ILE A 40 0.04 -8.61 -0.92
C ILE A 40 0.00 -9.82 0.00
N SER A 41 -0.68 -9.71 1.13
CA SER A 41 -0.73 -10.78 2.12
C SER A 41 -2.10 -10.86 2.79
N ARG A 42 -2.33 -11.94 3.54
CA ARG A 42 -3.56 -12.13 4.31
C ARG A 42 -3.25 -12.19 5.79
N SER A 43 -3.85 -11.29 6.56
CA SER A 43 -3.71 -11.25 8.01
C SER A 43 -5.07 -11.01 8.68
N GLY A 44 -5.38 -11.76 9.73
CA GLY A 44 -6.65 -11.62 10.46
C GLY A 44 -7.92 -11.87 9.61
N GLY A 45 -7.80 -12.48 8.43
CA GLY A 45 -8.89 -12.67 7.48
C GLY A 45 -8.99 -11.57 6.41
N ASN A 46 -8.30 -10.45 6.59
CA ASN A 46 -8.25 -9.31 5.68
C ASN A 46 -7.08 -9.45 4.69
N VAL A 47 -7.26 -8.87 3.51
CA VAL A 47 -6.20 -8.69 2.53
C VAL A 47 -5.47 -7.39 2.85
N ILE A 48 -4.15 -7.41 2.83
CA ILE A 48 -3.29 -6.27 3.11
C ILE A 48 -2.36 -6.07 1.92
N VAL A 49 -2.21 -4.83 1.49
CA VAL A 49 -1.27 -4.39 0.47
C VAL A 49 -0.18 -3.57 1.14
N ALA A 50 1.07 -4.00 1.00
CA ALA A 50 2.22 -3.30 1.55
C ALA A 50 2.71 -2.25 0.53
N VAL A 51 2.59 -0.97 0.87
CA VAL A 51 3.05 0.16 0.05
C VAL A 51 4.28 0.80 0.71
N GLU A 52 5.44 0.70 0.08
CA GLU A 52 6.64 1.40 0.52
C GLU A 52 6.57 2.86 0.10
N ALA A 53 6.45 3.77 1.06
CA ALA A 53 6.35 5.21 0.83
C ALA A 53 7.58 5.75 0.09
N ALA A 54 7.37 6.70 -0.82
CA ALA A 54 8.45 7.37 -1.53
C ALA A 54 9.41 8.09 -0.56
N ASP A 55 10.70 8.10 -0.89
CA ASP A 55 11.77 8.65 -0.04
C ASP A 55 11.55 10.14 0.32
N ASP A 56 10.91 10.92 -0.55
CA ASP A 56 10.65 12.35 -0.35
C ASP A 56 9.34 12.64 0.40
N GLN A 57 8.51 11.62 0.65
CA GLN A 57 7.21 11.82 1.25
C GLN A 57 7.28 12.17 2.75
N TYR A 58 8.31 11.67 3.44
CA TYR A 58 8.54 11.94 4.85
C TYR A 58 9.90 12.61 5.07
N PRO A 59 10.05 13.47 6.10
CA PRO A 59 11.35 13.99 6.48
C PRO A 59 12.34 12.85 6.78
N GLU A 60 13.61 13.09 6.49
CA GLU A 60 14.69 12.17 6.85
C GLU A 60 14.59 11.79 8.34
N ARG A 61 14.58 10.49 8.64
CA ARG A 61 14.46 9.90 10.00
C ARG A 61 13.06 10.01 10.63
N SER A 62 12.01 10.26 9.83
CA SER A 62 10.63 10.09 10.27
C SER A 62 10.37 8.64 10.71
N ILE A 63 9.64 8.47 11.80
CA ILE A 63 9.17 7.15 12.25
C ILE A 63 8.04 6.59 11.37
N TYR A 64 7.42 7.45 10.56
CA TYR A 64 6.32 7.10 9.66
C TYR A 64 6.81 6.79 8.24
N GLY A 65 8.13 6.89 7.98
CA GLY A 65 8.69 6.43 6.70
C GLY A 65 8.69 4.91 6.57
N GLY A 66 8.73 4.40 5.34
CA GLY A 66 8.80 2.97 5.04
C GLY A 66 7.46 2.38 4.59
N THR A 67 7.21 1.12 4.94
CA THR A 67 6.05 0.35 4.48
C THR A 67 4.78 0.68 5.26
N HIS A 68 3.71 0.91 4.52
CA HIS A 68 2.36 1.13 5.01
C HIS A 68 1.47 -0.03 4.59
N ASP A 69 0.74 -0.60 5.56
CA ASP A 69 -0.19 -1.70 5.36
C ASP A 69 -1.58 -1.14 5.03
N CYS A 70 -1.95 -1.19 3.75
CA CYS A 70 -3.18 -0.62 3.22
C CYS A 70 -4.24 -1.69 2.97
N ALA A 71 -5.51 -1.33 3.11
CA ALA A 71 -6.57 -2.10 2.48
C ALA A 71 -6.47 -1.95 0.95
N PRO A 72 -6.77 -3.00 0.15
CA PRO A 72 -6.71 -2.89 -1.30
C PRO A 72 -7.60 -1.78 -1.88
N GLU A 73 -8.75 -1.52 -1.25
CA GLU A 73 -9.69 -0.47 -1.67
C GLU A 73 -9.17 0.97 -1.45
N TRP A 74 -8.09 1.13 -0.69
CA TRP A 74 -7.42 2.43 -0.50
C TRP A 74 -6.41 2.72 -1.62
N VAL A 75 -6.03 1.73 -2.42
CA VAL A 75 -4.91 1.81 -3.36
C VAL A 75 -5.39 2.12 -4.77
N GLU A 76 -4.92 3.24 -5.32
CA GLU A 76 -5.17 3.66 -6.68
C GLU A 76 -3.85 3.71 -7.46
N PRO A 77 -3.73 3.02 -8.62
CA PRO A 77 -2.55 3.11 -9.47
C PRO A 77 -2.37 4.53 -10.02
N LEU A 78 -1.14 5.04 -9.97
CA LEU A 78 -0.78 6.30 -10.60
C LEU A 78 -0.37 6.03 -12.05
N GLU A 79 -1.02 6.66 -13.02
CA GLU A 79 -0.66 6.50 -14.43
C GLU A 79 0.81 6.88 -14.65
N GLN A 80 1.62 5.94 -15.12
CA GLN A 80 2.95 6.23 -15.64
C GLN A 80 2.78 6.89 -17.02
N SER A 81 2.85 8.22 -17.06
CA SER A 81 2.85 9.02 -18.30
C SER A 81 4.10 8.80 -19.14
#